data_AF-A0A8J5M179-F1
#
_entry.id   AF-A0A8J5M179-F1
#
_cell.length_a   1.000
_cell.length_b   1.000
_cell.length_c   1.000
_cell.angle_alpha   90.00
_cell.angle_beta   90.00
_cell.angle_gamma   90.00
#
_symmetry.space_group_name_H-M   'P 1'
#
loop_
_entity.id
_entity.type
_entity.pdbx_description
1 polymer ?
#
loop_
_entity_poly.entity_id
_entity_poly.type
_entity_poly.pdbx_seq_one_letter_code
_entity_poly.pdbx_strand_id
1 'polypeptide(L)'
;MEYAKSVRSALRPRTLFASVCPVLMTVALLYKSHDVSFLQLDVLTVLGCAVLAQLLGNLSAVYNNFQRTLQPKEPGTKDAKIILNLLSLTQVRRWSFLFYCLKLVLLGLTHVICDKDVEITGAMAVLATLALIYFAMVCTALYLVGEVPWAVVLYAYVVMLFAWAFLVLESARDAPFARRMGRSDTSLALRLGFQWSFQGFLLIMVSFYGVVLLTGIVMGHLGNFLLVATIVKLKDISEDFRLERLDRLPDQFARLAVFLGYAKYKVWIEQKLEELDWSRVYQISPAQIVYVCDASETDWKNYLEQDKNQIMEGVDGKRNMTSAQYKLYKIEQQGLRLPEQKPIPVGFPQTYLKFDSRWLLGLQLADKLPYGFPDPLAVNLYAVLDNARR
;
A
#
# COMPACT_ATOMS: atom_id res chain seq x y z
N MET A 1 0.14 0.67 -31.26
CA MET A 1 0.64 0.18 -29.94
C MET A 1 1.62 1.15 -29.26
N GLU A 2 2.41 1.93 -30.00
CA GLU A 2 3.43 2.84 -29.42
C GLU A 2 2.86 4.02 -28.63
N TYR A 3 1.71 4.57 -29.05
CA TYR A 3 1.05 5.67 -28.34
C TYR A 3 0.64 5.27 -26.91
N ALA A 4 -0.02 4.13 -26.74
CA ALA A 4 -0.44 3.64 -25.42
C ALA A 4 0.74 3.39 -24.48
N LYS A 5 1.86 2.87 -25.01
CA LYS A 5 3.10 2.67 -24.26
C LYS A 5 3.70 4.01 -23.82
N SER A 6 3.63 5.03 -24.68
CA SER A 6 4.14 6.36 -24.41
C SER A 6 3.31 7.12 -23.36
N VAL A 7 1.98 7.02 -23.46
CA VAL A 7 1.05 7.50 -22.43
C VAL A 7 1.34 6.82 -21.09
N ARG A 8 1.41 5.48 -21.05
CA ARG A 8 1.71 4.72 -19.83
C ARG A 8 3.06 5.10 -19.21
N SER A 9 4.06 5.36 -20.05
CA SER A 9 5.39 5.82 -19.59
C SER A 9 5.33 7.21 -18.97
N ALA A 10 4.61 8.16 -19.60
CA ALA A 10 4.42 9.51 -19.08
C ALA A 10 3.60 9.54 -17.78
N LEU A 11 2.58 8.69 -17.69
CA LEU A 11 1.72 8.56 -16.50
C LEU A 11 2.43 7.92 -15.31
N ARG A 12 3.58 7.25 -15.50
CA ARG A 12 4.39 6.64 -14.46
C ARG A 12 3.54 5.93 -13.37
N PRO A 13 2.76 4.89 -13.72
CA PRO A 13 1.83 4.25 -12.77
C PRO A 13 2.52 3.69 -11.51
N ARG A 14 3.84 3.46 -11.57
CA ARG A 14 4.64 3.10 -10.40
C ARG A 14 4.68 4.17 -9.32
N THR A 15 4.34 5.43 -9.57
CA THR A 15 4.34 6.49 -8.54
C THR A 15 2.98 6.68 -7.88
N LEU A 16 1.95 5.91 -8.28
CA LEU A 16 0.60 6.01 -7.70
C LEU A 16 0.56 5.74 -6.20
N PHE A 17 1.48 4.93 -5.67
CA PHE A 17 1.58 4.69 -4.23
C PHE A 17 1.78 5.99 -3.43
N ALA A 18 2.42 7.01 -4.01
CA ALA A 18 2.71 8.26 -3.33
C ALA A 18 1.44 9.05 -2.96
N SER A 19 0.36 8.91 -3.75
CA SER A 19 -0.95 9.53 -3.45
C SER A 19 -1.94 8.55 -2.82
N VAL A 20 -1.86 7.27 -3.16
CA VAL A 20 -2.75 6.22 -2.63
C VAL A 20 -2.46 5.91 -1.16
N CYS A 21 -1.19 5.77 -0.76
CA CYS A 21 -0.84 5.39 0.60
C CYS A 21 -1.32 6.41 1.66
N PRO A 22 -1.17 7.74 1.46
CA PRO A 22 -1.71 8.73 2.40
C PRO A 22 -3.24 8.65 2.58
N VAL A 23 -3.97 8.41 1.50
CA VAL A 23 -5.44 8.24 1.56
C VAL A 23 -5.80 6.97 2.32
N LEU A 24 -5.19 5.83 1.97
CA LEU A 24 -5.43 4.56 2.66
C LEU A 24 -5.06 4.64 4.15
N MET A 25 -3.96 5.32 4.48
CA MET A 25 -3.57 5.57 5.86
C MET A 25 -4.62 6.41 6.59
N THR A 26 -5.16 7.44 5.93
CA THR A 26 -6.22 8.27 6.52
C THR A 26 -7.47 7.44 6.77
N VAL A 27 -7.91 6.64 5.80
CA VAL A 27 -9.07 5.74 5.95
C VAL A 27 -8.83 4.74 7.08
N ALA A 28 -7.62 4.18 7.20
CA ALA A 28 -7.27 3.28 8.29
C ALA A 28 -7.36 3.95 9.68
N LEU A 29 -6.93 5.21 9.79
CA LEU A 29 -7.07 6.00 11.03
C LEU A 29 -8.55 6.31 11.34
N LEU A 30 -9.35 6.55 10.31
CA LEU A 30 -10.79 6.81 10.45
C LEU A 30 -11.60 5.55 10.74
N TYR A 31 -11.18 4.38 10.25
CA TYR A 31 -11.84 3.11 10.52
C TYR A 31 -11.93 2.84 12.03
N LYS A 32 -10.85 3.09 12.78
CA LYS A 32 -10.85 2.88 14.24
C LYS A 32 -11.70 3.90 15.00
N SER A 33 -11.82 5.13 14.49
CA SER A 33 -12.50 6.22 15.21
C SER A 33 -13.98 6.36 14.83
N HIS A 34 -14.34 6.05 13.59
CA HIS A 34 -15.63 6.37 12.98
C HIS A 34 -16.23 5.22 12.15
N ASP A 35 -15.65 4.01 12.22
CA ASP A 35 -16.12 2.79 11.53
C ASP A 35 -16.27 2.95 9.99
N VAL A 36 -15.43 3.79 9.40
CA VAL A 36 -15.40 4.04 7.95
C VAL A 36 -14.79 2.84 7.22
N SER A 37 -15.63 2.07 6.51
CA SER A 37 -15.18 0.91 5.74
C SER A 37 -14.48 1.30 4.43
N PHE A 38 -13.43 0.55 4.07
CA PHE A 38 -12.67 0.72 2.81
C PHE A 38 -13.52 0.54 1.54
N LEU A 39 -14.67 -0.14 1.64
CA LEU A 39 -15.55 -0.44 0.50
C LEU A 39 -16.66 0.61 0.31
N GLN A 40 -16.73 1.65 1.15
CA GLN A 40 -17.69 2.73 0.97
C GLN A 40 -17.43 3.49 -0.33
N LEU A 41 -18.51 3.90 -1.01
CA LEU A 41 -18.44 4.66 -2.26
C LEU A 41 -17.56 5.91 -2.10
N ASP A 42 -17.70 6.62 -0.97
CA ASP A 42 -16.93 7.82 -0.66
C ASP A 42 -15.41 7.55 -0.62
N VAL A 43 -15.01 6.43 -0.01
CA VAL A 43 -13.60 6.03 0.09
C VAL A 43 -13.04 5.71 -1.31
N LEU A 44 -13.80 4.98 -2.12
CA LEU A 44 -13.42 4.68 -3.50
C LEU A 44 -13.30 5.96 -4.35
N THR A 45 -14.18 6.93 -4.12
CA THR A 45 -14.14 8.23 -4.78
C THR A 45 -12.91 9.04 -4.41
N VAL A 46 -12.57 9.13 -3.12
CA VAL A 46 -11.36 9.84 -2.69
C VAL A 46 -10.11 9.15 -3.21
N LEU A 47 -10.08 7.83 -3.19
CA LEU A 47 -8.96 7.03 -3.74
C LEU A 47 -8.80 7.27 -5.25
N GLY A 48 -9.91 7.25 -5.99
CA GLY A 48 -9.93 7.58 -7.42
C GLY A 48 -9.41 9.00 -7.68
N CYS A 49 -9.84 9.98 -6.89
CA CYS A 49 -9.35 11.35 -6.99
C CYS A 49 -7.84 11.45 -6.73
N ALA A 50 -7.32 10.75 -5.74
CA ALA A 50 -5.89 10.73 -5.43
C ALA A 50 -5.05 10.09 -6.54
N VAL A 51 -5.56 9.03 -7.17
CA VAL A 51 -4.93 8.42 -8.35
C VAL A 51 -4.90 9.44 -9.50
N LEU A 52 -6.05 10.05 -9.81
CA LEU A 52 -6.15 11.03 -10.91
C LEU A 52 -5.27 12.26 -10.68
N ALA A 53 -5.18 12.75 -9.44
CA ALA A 53 -4.30 13.85 -9.07
C ALA A 53 -2.83 13.50 -9.28
N GLN A 54 -2.40 12.29 -8.92
CA GLN A 54 -1.02 11.84 -9.15
C GLN A 54 -0.71 11.67 -10.63
N LEU A 55 -1.65 11.12 -11.42
CA LEU A 55 -1.52 11.02 -12.87
C LEU A 55 -1.37 12.40 -13.52
N LEU A 56 -2.16 13.38 -13.08
CA LEU A 56 -2.08 14.76 -13.52
C LEU A 56 -0.72 15.39 -13.14
N GLY A 57 -0.24 15.17 -11.92
CA GLY A 57 1.08 15.63 -11.46
C GLY A 57 2.22 15.03 -12.28
N ASN A 58 2.17 13.74 -12.57
CA ASN A 58 3.16 13.06 -13.43
C ASN A 58 3.16 13.66 -14.85
N LEU A 59 1.97 13.95 -15.39
CA LEU A 59 1.83 14.55 -16.72
C LEU A 59 2.35 16.00 -16.77
N SER A 60 2.11 16.77 -15.71
CA SER A 60 2.68 18.11 -15.52
C SER A 60 4.21 18.06 -15.44
N ALA A 61 4.79 17.06 -14.78
CA ALA A 61 6.23 16.86 -14.78
C ALA A 61 6.78 16.57 -16.19
N VAL A 62 6.05 15.82 -17.02
CA VAL A 62 6.43 15.59 -18.43
C VAL A 62 6.36 16.89 -19.24
N TYR A 63 5.33 17.72 -19.01
CA TYR A 63 5.23 19.06 -19.61
C TYR A 63 6.44 19.94 -19.26
N ASN A 64 6.82 19.99 -17.98
CA ASN A 64 7.95 20.80 -17.51
C ASN A 64 9.29 20.28 -18.08
N ASN A 65 9.45 18.96 -18.19
CA ASN A 65 10.64 18.36 -18.80
C ASN A 65 10.73 18.60 -20.32
N PHE A 66 9.59 18.75 -21.02
CA PHE A 66 9.59 19.14 -22.43
C PHE A 66 10.24 20.51 -22.66
N GLN A 67 10.02 21.46 -21.74
CA GLN A 67 10.73 22.75 -21.77
C GLN A 67 12.23 22.61 -21.52
N ARG A 68 12.68 21.55 -20.83
CA ARG A 68 14.12 21.27 -20.57
C ARG A 68 14.84 20.70 -21.79
N THR A 69 14.18 19.86 -22.58
CA THR A 69 14.79 19.18 -23.74
C THR A 69 15.04 20.06 -24.97
N LEU A 70 14.57 21.32 -24.97
CA LEU A 70 14.79 22.26 -26.07
C LEU A 70 16.16 22.98 -26.02
N GLN A 71 17.10 22.56 -25.16
CA GLN A 71 18.45 23.13 -25.09
C GLN A 71 19.50 22.33 -25.91
N PRO A 72 20.47 23.01 -26.54
CA PRO A 72 21.66 22.38 -27.10
C PRO A 72 22.53 21.78 -25.99
N LYS A 73 23.03 20.56 -26.22
CA LYS A 73 23.79 19.78 -25.25
C LYS A 73 25.21 20.35 -25.08
N GLU A 74 25.72 20.44 -23.86
CA GLU A 74 27.14 20.70 -23.62
C GLU A 74 27.98 19.52 -24.17
N PRO A 75 29.02 19.77 -24.99
CA PRO A 75 29.86 18.71 -25.54
C PRO A 75 30.66 18.05 -24.40
N GLY A 76 30.30 16.82 -24.04
CA GLY A 76 31.05 16.00 -23.06
C GLY A 76 30.21 15.36 -21.96
N THR A 77 28.97 15.79 -21.73
CA THR A 77 28.11 15.20 -20.70
C THR A 77 27.47 13.89 -21.20
N LYS A 78 27.85 12.77 -20.58
CA LYS A 78 27.20 11.45 -20.76
C LYS A 78 25.89 11.36 -19.97
N ASP A 79 25.08 12.41 -20.00
CA ASP A 79 23.76 12.35 -19.37
C ASP A 79 22.88 11.40 -20.16
N ALA A 80 22.60 10.30 -19.49
CA ALA A 80 21.81 9.18 -19.96
C ALA A 80 20.37 9.64 -20.18
N LYS A 81 19.86 9.34 -21.38
CA LYS A 81 18.43 9.29 -21.69
C LYS A 81 17.73 10.64 -21.60
N ILE A 82 18.03 11.51 -22.57
CA ILE A 82 17.05 12.45 -23.11
C ILE A 82 15.78 11.64 -23.41
N ILE A 83 14.75 11.79 -22.57
CA ILE A 83 13.46 11.17 -22.79
C ILE A 83 12.88 11.89 -24.01
N LEU A 84 13.06 11.28 -25.18
CA LEU A 84 12.37 11.64 -26.40
C LEU A 84 10.91 11.90 -26.07
N ASN A 85 10.45 13.09 -26.44
CA ASN A 85 9.09 13.50 -26.75
C ASN A 85 8.04 12.35 -26.78
N LEU A 86 7.69 11.79 -25.62
CA LEU A 86 6.77 10.64 -25.52
C LEU A 86 5.34 11.05 -25.91
N LEU A 87 4.99 12.31 -25.64
CA LEU A 87 3.68 12.90 -25.87
C LEU A 87 3.85 14.35 -26.32
N SER A 88 3.08 14.77 -27.32
CA SER A 88 3.02 16.16 -27.76
C SER A 88 2.37 17.05 -26.68
N LEU A 89 2.66 18.36 -26.73
CA LEU A 89 2.05 19.36 -25.85
C LEU A 89 0.51 19.30 -25.86
N THR A 90 -0.07 19.11 -27.05
CA THR A 90 -1.51 18.98 -27.24
C THR A 90 -2.05 17.70 -26.62
N GLN A 91 -1.31 16.59 -26.70
CA GLN A 91 -1.69 15.33 -26.05
C GLN A 91 -1.63 15.45 -24.52
N VAL A 92 -0.57 16.05 -23.98
CA VAL A 92 -0.44 16.31 -22.54
C VAL A 92 -1.61 17.18 -22.03
N ARG A 93 -1.96 18.24 -22.76
CA ARG A 93 -3.10 19.10 -22.40
C ARG A 93 -4.43 18.35 -22.44
N ARG A 94 -4.67 17.52 -23.46
CA ARG A 94 -5.90 16.70 -23.58
C ARG A 94 -6.05 15.71 -22.43
N TRP A 95 -4.99 14.98 -22.09
CA TRP A 95 -5.00 14.05 -20.95
C TRP A 95 -5.18 14.78 -19.62
N SER A 96 -4.57 15.95 -19.45
CA SER A 96 -4.75 16.77 -18.25
C SER A 96 -6.21 17.17 -18.05
N PHE A 97 -6.87 17.66 -19.10
CA PHE A 97 -8.29 17.99 -19.07
C PHE A 97 -9.15 16.76 -18.80
N LEU A 98 -8.86 15.64 -19.46
CA LEU A 98 -9.60 14.39 -19.26
C LEU A 98 -9.56 13.96 -17.78
N PHE A 99 -8.37 13.90 -17.17
CA PHE A 99 -8.25 13.49 -15.76
C PHE A 99 -8.90 14.49 -14.80
N TYR A 100 -8.81 15.78 -15.11
CA TYR A 100 -9.47 16.81 -14.33
C TYR A 100 -11.00 16.69 -14.39
N CYS A 101 -11.57 16.54 -15.59
CA CYS A 101 -13.00 16.31 -15.77
C CYS A 101 -13.45 15.02 -15.09
N LEU A 102 -12.70 13.93 -15.23
CA LEU A 102 -13.03 12.66 -14.58
C LEU A 102 -13.06 12.79 -13.05
N LYS A 103 -12.13 13.57 -12.47
CA LYS A 103 -12.10 13.87 -11.03
C LYS A 103 -13.35 14.64 -10.59
N LEU A 104 -13.75 15.66 -11.34
CA LEU A 104 -14.96 16.43 -11.03
C LEU A 104 -16.24 15.61 -11.19
N VAL A 105 -16.33 14.78 -12.23
CA VAL A 105 -17.46 13.86 -12.43
C VAL A 105 -17.55 12.85 -11.29
N LEU A 106 -16.42 12.28 -10.86
CA LEU A 106 -16.39 11.35 -9.73
C LEU A 106 -16.90 12.00 -8.44
N LEU A 107 -16.40 13.20 -8.12
CA LEU A 107 -16.88 13.97 -6.96
C LEU A 107 -18.35 14.35 -7.07
N GLY A 108 -18.80 14.80 -8.24
CA GLY A 108 -20.19 15.20 -8.48
C GLY A 108 -21.17 14.03 -8.42
N LEU A 109 -20.81 12.87 -8.97
CA LEU A 109 -21.62 11.66 -8.88
C LEU A 109 -21.76 11.19 -7.43
N THR A 110 -20.67 11.17 -6.67
CA THR A 110 -20.71 10.79 -5.26
C THR A 110 -21.48 11.80 -4.43
N HIS A 111 -21.36 13.10 -4.72
CA HIS A 111 -22.17 14.13 -4.06
C HIS A 111 -23.67 13.88 -4.24
N VAL A 112 -24.11 13.54 -5.45
CA VAL A 112 -25.52 13.24 -5.74
C VAL A 112 -25.96 11.91 -5.11
N ILE A 113 -25.13 10.87 -5.18
CA ILE A 113 -25.49 9.52 -4.69
C ILE A 113 -25.50 9.45 -3.17
N CYS A 114 -24.55 10.11 -2.51
CA CYS A 114 -24.36 10.08 -1.06
C CYS A 114 -24.93 11.30 -0.34
N ASP A 115 -25.66 12.17 -1.06
CA ASP A 115 -26.30 13.39 -0.54
C ASP A 115 -25.36 14.23 0.34
N LYS A 116 -24.18 14.53 -0.20
CA LYS A 116 -23.12 15.26 0.53
C LYS A 116 -23.42 16.75 0.58
N ASP A 117 -22.90 17.43 1.59
CA ASP A 117 -22.95 18.89 1.64
C ASP A 117 -22.19 19.52 0.43
N VAL A 118 -22.78 20.56 -0.14
CA VAL A 118 -22.22 21.35 -1.24
C VAL A 118 -20.93 22.04 -0.79
N GLU A 119 -20.86 22.52 0.45
CA GLU A 119 -19.67 23.20 0.98
C GLU A 119 -18.47 22.25 1.06
N ILE A 120 -18.69 21.04 1.58
CA ILE A 120 -17.66 20.00 1.71
C ILE A 120 -17.19 19.54 0.33
N THR A 121 -18.14 19.32 -0.59
CA THR A 121 -17.82 18.89 -1.97
C THR A 121 -17.08 19.98 -2.74
N GLY A 122 -17.47 21.24 -2.59
CA GLY A 122 -16.82 22.40 -3.18
C GLY A 122 -15.39 22.59 -2.66
N ALA A 123 -15.20 22.51 -1.34
CA ALA A 123 -13.88 22.57 -0.71
C ALA A 123 -12.96 21.46 -1.24
N MET A 124 -13.47 20.23 -1.37
CA MET A 124 -12.73 19.10 -1.95
C MET A 124 -12.35 19.33 -3.40
N ALA A 125 -13.25 19.90 -4.22
CA ALA A 125 -12.96 20.22 -5.61
C ALA A 125 -11.81 21.24 -5.73
N VAL A 126 -11.84 22.30 -4.90
CA VAL A 126 -10.78 23.32 -4.83
C VAL A 126 -9.48 22.70 -4.33
N LEU A 127 -9.48 21.92 -3.25
CA LEU A 127 -8.27 21.36 -2.67
C LEU A 127 -7.64 20.29 -3.57
N ALA A 128 -8.46 19.54 -4.30
CA ALA A 128 -7.98 18.61 -5.30
C ALA A 128 -7.30 19.33 -6.50
N THR A 129 -7.45 20.65 -6.67
CA THR A 129 -6.66 21.44 -7.64
C THR A 129 -5.26 21.79 -7.10
N LEU A 130 -5.11 21.93 -5.78
CA LEU A 130 -3.85 22.36 -5.15
C LEU A 130 -2.81 21.24 -5.02
N ALA A 131 -3.21 19.97 -5.18
CA ALA A 131 -2.32 18.80 -5.37
C ALA A 131 -1.20 18.63 -4.32
N LEU A 132 -1.40 19.11 -3.09
CA LEU A 132 -0.45 18.93 -1.99
C LEU A 132 -0.80 17.67 -1.20
N ILE A 133 0.14 16.71 -1.15
CA ILE A 133 -0.06 15.35 -0.60
C ILE A 133 -0.57 15.39 0.86
N TYR A 134 -0.11 16.33 1.68
CA TYR A 134 -0.53 16.44 3.08
C TYR A 134 -1.92 17.04 3.24
N PHE A 135 -2.32 17.97 2.35
CA PHE A 135 -3.71 18.42 2.29
C PHE A 135 -4.64 17.26 1.94
N ALA A 136 -4.20 16.34 1.07
CA ALA A 136 -5.02 15.18 0.70
C ALA A 136 -5.47 14.35 1.92
N MET A 137 -4.62 14.18 2.94
CA MET A 137 -5.01 13.45 4.17
C MET A 137 -6.08 14.19 4.97
N VAL A 138 -5.86 15.48 5.25
CA VAL A 138 -6.82 16.32 5.98
C VAL A 138 -8.16 16.41 5.24
N CYS A 139 -8.09 16.61 3.93
CA CYS A 139 -9.23 16.64 3.01
C CYS A 139 -10.02 15.33 3.02
N THR A 140 -9.31 14.20 2.98
CA THR A 140 -9.93 12.87 3.06
C THR A 140 -10.71 12.72 4.36
N ALA A 141 -10.16 13.17 5.49
CA ALA A 141 -10.86 13.12 6.77
C ALA A 141 -12.11 14.02 6.80
N LEU A 142 -11.98 15.29 6.38
CA LEU A 142 -13.12 16.20 6.27
C LEU A 142 -14.21 15.67 5.34
N TYR A 143 -13.85 15.05 4.22
CA TYR A 143 -14.83 14.54 3.26
C TYR A 143 -15.58 13.30 3.77
N LEU A 144 -14.86 12.40 4.44
CA LEU A 144 -15.44 11.14 4.91
C LEU A 144 -16.26 11.31 6.18
N VAL A 145 -15.81 12.16 7.11
CA VAL A 145 -16.36 12.23 8.47
C VAL A 145 -16.84 13.65 8.85
N GLY A 146 -16.43 14.69 8.11
CA GLY A 146 -16.76 16.08 8.45
C GLY A 146 -15.85 16.71 9.52
N GLU A 147 -14.96 15.92 10.12
CA GLU A 147 -13.99 16.36 11.11
C GLU A 147 -12.60 15.78 10.84
N VAL A 148 -11.58 16.34 11.50
CA VAL A 148 -10.18 15.91 11.35
C VAL A 148 -9.64 15.43 12.68
N PRO A 149 -9.56 14.10 12.89
CA PRO A 149 -8.96 13.57 14.11
C PRO A 149 -7.50 14.01 14.27
N TRP A 150 -7.08 14.27 15.50
CA TRP A 150 -5.70 14.68 15.81
C TRP A 150 -4.64 13.70 15.29
N ALA A 151 -4.95 12.41 15.22
CA ALA A 151 -4.07 11.40 14.63
C ALA A 151 -3.80 11.66 13.13
N VAL A 152 -4.83 12.09 12.38
CA VAL A 152 -4.70 12.46 10.96
C VAL A 152 -3.87 13.75 10.84
N VAL A 153 -4.12 14.75 11.70
CA VAL A 153 -3.34 16.00 11.72
C VAL A 153 -1.86 15.72 11.96
N LEU A 154 -1.54 14.94 13.00
CA LEU A 154 -0.16 14.60 13.35
C LEU A 154 0.55 13.88 12.21
N TYR A 155 -0.11 12.90 11.59
CA TYR A 155 0.49 12.16 10.48
C TYR A 155 0.64 13.02 9.22
N ALA A 156 -0.37 13.84 8.89
CA ALA A 156 -0.31 14.79 7.79
C ALA A 156 0.85 15.79 7.98
N TYR A 157 1.09 16.24 9.21
CA TYR A 157 2.22 17.11 9.55
C TYR A 157 3.58 16.43 9.31
N VAL A 158 3.72 15.17 9.71
CA VAL A 158 4.94 14.37 9.44
C VAL A 158 5.19 14.23 7.93
N VAL A 159 4.15 13.91 7.16
CA VAL A 159 4.22 13.82 5.69
C VAL A 159 4.55 15.18 5.06
N MET A 160 3.98 16.25 5.57
CA MET A 160 4.22 17.62 5.12
C MET A 160 5.70 18.01 5.30
N LEU A 161 6.28 17.81 6.49
CA LEU A 161 7.69 18.12 6.75
C LEU A 161 8.60 17.35 5.80
N PHE A 162 8.33 16.06 5.58
CA PHE A 162 9.10 15.25 4.64
C PHE A 162 8.99 15.78 3.20
N ALA A 163 7.77 16.12 2.76
CA ALA A 163 7.53 16.66 1.42
C ALA A 163 8.21 18.03 1.23
N TRP A 164 8.18 18.90 2.24
CA TRP A 164 8.85 20.19 2.19
C TRP A 164 10.37 20.05 2.09
N ALA A 165 10.97 19.14 2.87
CA ALA A 165 12.40 18.85 2.76
C ALA A 165 12.76 18.39 1.34
N PHE A 166 11.96 17.51 0.74
CA PHE A 166 12.15 17.07 -0.64
C PHE A 166 12.02 18.22 -1.66
N LEU A 167 11.05 19.12 -1.49
CA LEU A 167 10.87 20.28 -2.37
C LEU A 167 12.03 21.27 -2.29
N VAL A 168 12.56 21.52 -1.08
CA VAL A 168 13.76 22.37 -0.90
C VAL A 168 14.97 21.75 -1.60
N LEU A 169 15.15 20.43 -1.46
CA LEU A 169 16.20 19.67 -2.12
C LEU A 169 16.09 19.72 -3.64
N GLU A 170 14.90 19.49 -4.20
CA GLU A 170 14.67 19.61 -5.65
C GLU A 170 14.89 21.03 -6.15
N SER A 171 14.46 22.05 -5.39
CA SER A 171 14.71 23.44 -5.75
C SER A 171 16.20 23.77 -5.80
N ALA A 172 17.00 23.21 -4.89
CA ALA A 172 18.45 23.36 -4.91
C ALA A 172 19.08 22.67 -6.11
N ARG A 173 18.69 21.42 -6.41
CA ARG A 173 19.13 20.69 -7.61
C ARG A 173 18.80 21.47 -8.89
N ASP A 174 17.63 22.08 -8.95
CA ASP A 174 17.14 22.77 -10.14
C ASP A 174 17.62 24.23 -10.23
N ALA A 175 18.34 24.74 -9.24
CA ALA A 175 18.84 26.12 -9.21
C ALA A 175 19.77 26.47 -10.40
N PRO A 176 20.76 25.65 -10.79
CA PRO A 176 21.58 25.92 -11.97
C PRO A 176 20.76 26.00 -13.26
N PHE A 177 19.72 25.16 -13.38
CA PHE A 177 18.80 25.17 -14.52
C PHE A 177 17.94 26.44 -14.56
N ALA A 178 17.32 26.80 -13.42
CA ALA A 178 16.48 27.98 -13.32
C ALA A 178 17.25 29.28 -13.63
N ARG A 179 18.54 29.34 -13.24
CA ARG A 179 19.44 30.47 -13.55
C ARG A 179 19.69 30.60 -15.04
N ARG A 180 19.95 29.48 -15.75
CA ARG A 180 20.14 29.48 -17.22
C ARG A 180 18.91 29.87 -18.01
N MET A 181 17.71 29.59 -17.50
CA MET A 181 16.43 29.93 -18.15
C MET A 181 15.96 31.36 -17.89
N GLY A 182 16.74 32.18 -17.15
CA GLY A 182 16.30 33.51 -16.72
C GLY A 182 15.09 33.48 -15.79
N ARG A 183 14.77 32.31 -15.20
CA ARG A 183 13.65 32.11 -14.27
C ARG A 183 14.15 32.01 -12.83
N SER A 184 15.08 32.87 -12.45
CA SER A 184 15.62 32.94 -11.09
C SER A 184 14.52 33.09 -10.03
N ASP A 185 13.42 33.73 -10.39
CA ASP A 185 12.25 33.95 -9.54
C ASP A 185 11.46 32.70 -9.16
N THR A 186 11.64 31.60 -9.90
CA THR A 186 10.86 30.37 -9.68
C THR A 186 11.57 29.35 -8.80
N SER A 187 12.86 29.52 -8.53
CA SER A 187 13.63 28.61 -7.66
C SER A 187 13.83 29.26 -6.29
N LEU A 188 13.31 28.58 -5.25
CA LEU A 188 13.52 28.97 -3.85
C LEU A 188 15.01 29.11 -3.53
N ALA A 189 15.82 28.17 -4.04
CA ALA A 189 17.25 28.15 -3.78
C ALA A 189 18.04 29.29 -4.44
N LEU A 190 17.54 29.85 -5.55
CA LEU A 190 18.11 31.06 -6.13
C LEU A 190 17.69 32.33 -5.40
N ARG A 191 16.46 32.37 -4.88
CA ARG A 191 15.94 33.52 -4.13
C ARG A 191 16.53 33.65 -2.74
N LEU A 192 16.57 32.56 -1.99
CA LEU A 192 17.10 32.53 -0.63
C LEU A 192 18.63 32.40 -0.61
N GLY A 193 19.22 31.89 -1.69
CA GLY A 193 20.62 31.47 -1.71
C GLY A 193 20.80 30.03 -1.21
N PHE A 194 21.90 29.42 -1.64
CA PHE A 194 22.18 28.02 -1.38
C PHE A 194 22.31 27.70 0.12
N GLN A 195 23.04 28.54 0.86
CA GLN A 195 23.26 28.38 2.29
C GLN A 195 21.95 28.38 3.10
N TRP A 196 21.05 29.33 2.83
CA TRP A 196 19.75 29.40 3.50
C TRP A 196 18.84 28.24 3.12
N SER A 197 18.94 27.74 1.89
CA SER A 197 18.21 26.55 1.46
C SER A 197 18.68 25.30 2.17
N PHE A 198 19.99 25.15 2.36
CA PHE A 198 20.58 24.06 3.13
C PHE A 198 20.18 24.13 4.61
N GLN A 199 20.24 25.31 5.23
CA GLN A 199 19.80 25.51 6.62
C GLN A 199 18.31 25.23 6.79
N GLY A 200 17.47 25.70 5.85
CA GLY A 200 16.04 25.41 5.83
C GLY A 200 15.77 23.91 5.70
N PHE A 201 16.46 23.22 4.78
CA PHE A 201 16.40 21.77 4.64
C PHE A 201 16.74 21.04 5.96
N LEU A 202 17.85 21.42 6.61
CA LEU A 202 18.25 20.85 7.90
C LEU A 202 17.21 21.07 8.99
N LEU A 203 16.68 22.29 9.12
CA LEU A 203 15.67 22.62 10.12
C LEU A 203 14.40 21.79 9.93
N ILE A 204 13.94 21.63 8.69
CA ILE A 204 12.79 20.79 8.36
C ILE A 204 13.07 19.33 8.72
N MET A 205 14.27 18.81 8.39
CA MET A 205 14.64 17.43 8.68
C MET A 205 14.78 17.14 10.18
N VAL A 206 15.40 18.05 10.94
CA VAL A 206 15.47 17.93 12.40
C VAL A 206 14.07 17.95 13.00
N SER A 207 13.19 18.83 12.51
CA SER A 207 11.79 18.88 12.95
C SER A 207 11.05 17.57 12.62
N PHE A 208 11.24 17.02 11.42
CA PHE A 208 10.67 15.75 10.99
C PHE A 208 11.11 14.61 11.91
N TYR A 209 12.43 14.44 12.12
CA TYR A 209 12.94 13.40 13.01
C TYR A 209 12.50 13.60 14.45
N GLY A 210 12.45 14.85 14.94
CA GLY A 210 11.96 15.19 16.28
C GLY A 210 10.50 14.77 16.49
N VAL A 211 9.61 15.09 15.54
CA VAL A 211 8.19 14.69 15.62
C VAL A 211 8.04 13.17 15.52
N VAL A 212 8.77 12.51 14.62
CA VAL A 212 8.68 11.05 14.49
C VAL A 212 9.22 10.36 15.74
N LEU A 213 10.28 10.88 16.37
CA LEU A 213 10.82 10.38 17.63
C LEU A 213 9.82 10.54 18.77
N LEU A 214 9.26 11.74 18.94
CA LEU A 214 8.23 12.00 19.96
C LEU A 214 7.03 11.08 19.78
N THR A 215 6.56 10.93 18.54
CA THR A 215 5.45 10.00 18.22
C THR A 215 5.84 8.55 18.52
N GLY A 216 7.07 8.15 18.22
CA GLY A 216 7.59 6.82 18.54
C GLY A 216 7.67 6.56 20.04
N ILE A 217 8.10 7.53 20.85
CA ILE A 217 8.09 7.41 22.32
C ILE A 217 6.67 7.19 22.83
N VAL A 218 5.68 7.92 22.30
CA VAL A 218 4.28 7.81 22.73
C VAL A 218 3.63 6.49 22.28
N MET A 219 4.00 5.94 21.10
CA MET A 219 3.36 4.74 20.52
C MET A 219 4.16 3.43 20.68
N GLY A 220 5.36 3.46 21.27
CA GLY A 220 6.20 2.29 21.54
C GLY A 220 7.60 2.37 20.91
N HIS A 221 8.60 1.82 21.61
CA HIS A 221 10.03 2.05 21.33
C HIS A 221 10.54 1.52 19.98
N LEU A 222 9.80 0.64 19.28
CA LEU A 222 10.27 -0.01 18.04
C LEU A 222 10.51 1.00 16.91
N GLY A 223 9.71 2.07 16.84
CA GLY A 223 9.87 3.15 15.86
C GLY A 223 11.18 3.93 16.03
N ASN A 224 11.76 3.95 17.24
CA ASN A 224 12.95 4.74 17.55
C ASN A 224 14.24 4.07 17.06
N PHE A 225 14.31 2.73 17.05
CA PHE A 225 15.43 2.01 16.46
C PHE A 225 15.57 2.28 14.96
N LEU A 226 14.44 2.41 14.27
CA LEU A 226 14.43 2.74 12.85
C LEU A 226 14.97 4.14 12.58
N LEU A 227 14.65 5.11 13.44
CA LEU A 227 15.17 6.48 13.33
C LEU A 227 16.68 6.54 13.52
N VAL A 228 17.21 5.75 14.46
CA VAL A 228 18.67 5.65 14.67
C VAL A 228 19.33 5.01 13.44
N ALA A 229 18.71 3.99 12.84
CA ALA A 229 19.24 3.37 11.62
C ALA A 229 19.24 4.31 10.40
N THR A 230 18.29 5.25 10.32
CA THR A 230 18.18 6.18 9.20
C THR A 230 18.97 7.48 9.36
N ILE A 231 19.41 7.81 10.59
CA ILE A 231 20.17 9.05 10.86
C ILE A 231 21.52 9.08 10.12
N VAL A 232 22.16 7.92 9.95
CA VAL A 232 23.43 7.80 9.21
C VAL A 232 23.22 8.20 7.74
N LYS A 233 22.15 7.68 7.12
CA LYS A 233 21.79 8.07 5.74
C LYS A 233 21.40 9.53 5.63
N LEU A 234 20.74 10.08 6.65
CA LEU A 234 20.42 11.51 6.67
C LEU A 234 21.69 12.37 6.73
N LYS A 235 22.69 11.97 7.53
CA LYS A 235 23.98 12.64 7.60
C LYS A 235 24.66 12.66 6.23
N ASP A 236 24.69 11.52 5.55
CA ASP A 236 25.28 11.41 4.20
C ASP A 236 24.57 12.34 3.21
N ILE A 237 23.22 12.34 3.22
CA ILE A 237 22.40 13.24 2.40
C ILE A 237 22.67 14.71 2.72
N SER A 238 22.78 15.06 4.01
CA SER A 238 23.10 16.43 4.43
C SER A 238 24.50 16.85 3.99
N GLU A 239 25.47 15.94 4.01
CA GLU A 239 26.83 16.22 3.60
C GLU A 239 26.92 16.39 2.09
N ASP A 240 26.26 15.50 1.33
CA ASP A 240 26.13 15.63 -0.13
C ASP A 240 25.40 16.92 -0.53
N PHE A 241 24.38 17.34 0.23
CA PHE A 241 23.74 18.66 0.04
C PHE A 241 24.77 19.76 0.29
N ARG A 242 25.44 19.77 1.46
CA ARG A 242 26.42 20.81 1.81
C ARG A 242 27.54 20.94 0.79
N LEU A 243 27.98 19.83 0.19
CA LEU A 243 29.04 19.77 -0.82
C LEU A 243 28.53 20.01 -2.26
N GLU A 244 27.27 20.43 -2.43
CA GLU A 244 26.63 20.70 -3.73
C GLU A 244 26.60 19.47 -4.67
N ARG A 245 26.64 18.24 -4.13
CA ARG A 245 26.56 16.98 -4.89
C ARG A 245 25.10 16.57 -5.14
N LEU A 246 24.35 17.43 -5.83
CA LEU A 246 22.89 17.38 -5.88
C LEU A 246 22.29 16.33 -6.82
N ASP A 247 23.07 15.74 -7.73
CA ASP A 247 22.54 14.89 -8.80
C ASP A 247 21.83 13.62 -8.31
N ARG A 248 22.35 13.00 -7.25
CA ARG A 248 21.84 11.73 -6.70
C ARG A 248 20.96 11.90 -5.46
N LEU A 249 20.89 13.12 -4.94
CA LEU A 249 20.27 13.42 -3.66
C LEU A 249 18.76 13.11 -3.62
N PRO A 250 17.94 13.50 -4.62
CA PRO A 250 16.51 13.19 -4.63
C PRO A 250 16.24 11.67 -4.62
N ASP A 251 17.07 10.90 -5.31
CA ASP A 251 16.94 9.43 -5.35
C ASP A 251 17.30 8.79 -4.01
N GLN A 252 18.37 9.26 -3.36
CA GLN A 252 18.74 8.82 -2.01
C GLN A 252 17.64 9.17 -1.00
N PHE A 253 17.10 10.39 -1.09
CA PHE A 253 16.02 10.86 -0.22
C PHE A 253 14.71 10.11 -0.44
N ALA A 254 14.36 9.79 -1.69
CA ALA A 254 13.19 8.96 -2.00
C ALA A 254 13.34 7.53 -1.46
N ARG A 255 14.53 6.93 -1.52
CA ARG A 255 14.80 5.62 -0.89
C ARG A 255 14.66 5.67 0.63
N LEU A 256 15.06 6.78 1.25
CA LEU A 256 14.84 7.01 2.68
C LEU A 256 13.34 7.03 3.00
N ALA A 257 12.53 7.71 2.17
CA ALA A 257 11.08 7.75 2.29
C ALA A 257 10.46 6.36 2.25
N VAL A 258 10.86 5.54 1.28
CA VAL A 258 10.37 4.16 1.13
C VAL A 258 10.75 3.32 2.34
N PHE A 259 11.98 3.46 2.84
CA PHE A 259 12.45 2.71 4.01
C PHE A 259 11.67 3.09 5.27
N LEU A 260 11.50 4.40 5.54
CA LEU A 260 10.72 4.92 6.66
C LEU A 260 9.25 4.55 6.56
N GLY A 261 8.67 4.64 5.36
CA GLY A 261 7.27 4.30 5.09
C GLY A 261 6.98 2.81 5.22
N TYR A 262 7.80 1.95 4.61
CA TYR A 262 7.63 0.49 4.67
C TYR A 262 7.80 -0.04 6.08
N ALA A 263 8.82 0.43 6.81
CA ALA A 263 9.07 -0.04 8.16
C ALA A 263 7.98 0.41 9.15
N LYS A 264 7.48 1.64 9.05
CA LYS A 264 6.31 2.04 9.86
C LYS A 264 5.04 1.28 9.48
N TYR A 265 4.80 1.06 8.18
CA TYR A 265 3.62 0.33 7.71
C TYR A 265 3.65 -1.15 8.17
N LYS A 266 4.82 -1.79 8.08
CA LYS A 266 5.02 -3.17 8.53
C LYS A 266 4.87 -3.29 10.04
N VAL A 267 5.56 -2.45 10.81
CA VAL A 267 5.46 -2.45 12.28
C VAL A 267 4.03 -2.17 12.74
N TRP A 268 3.34 -1.24 12.09
CA TRP A 268 1.94 -0.94 12.42
C TRP A 268 0.99 -2.10 12.06
N ILE A 269 1.20 -2.79 10.94
CA ILE A 269 0.45 -4.01 10.58
C ILE A 269 0.70 -5.13 11.59
N GLU A 270 1.96 -5.36 11.97
CA GLU A 270 2.34 -6.40 12.92
C GLU A 270 1.77 -6.11 14.32
N GLN A 271 1.89 -4.87 14.79
CA GLN A 271 1.30 -4.41 16.05
C GLN A 271 -0.25 -4.43 16.02
N LYS A 272 -0.87 -4.24 14.85
CA LYS A 272 -2.32 -4.36 14.66
C LYS A 272 -2.81 -5.81 14.57
N LEU A 273 -2.00 -6.72 14.03
CA LEU A 273 -2.25 -8.17 14.07
C LEU A 273 -2.21 -8.69 15.50
N GLU A 274 -1.40 -8.09 16.36
CA GLU A 274 -1.32 -8.42 17.80
C GLU A 274 -2.44 -7.78 18.63
N GLU A 275 -2.88 -6.55 18.29
CA GLU A 275 -4.00 -5.84 18.95
C GLU A 275 -5.40 -6.30 18.51
N LEU A 276 -5.48 -7.10 17.44
CA LEU A 276 -6.73 -7.78 17.09
C LEU A 276 -7.13 -8.64 18.28
N ASP A 277 -8.35 -8.43 18.79
CA ASP A 277 -8.91 -9.22 19.86
C ASP A 277 -9.16 -10.64 19.33
N TRP A 278 -8.10 -11.44 19.33
CA TRP A 278 -8.16 -12.84 18.97
C TRP A 278 -9.18 -13.54 19.86
N SER A 279 -9.46 -13.06 21.08
CA SER A 279 -10.51 -13.64 21.91
C SER A 279 -11.91 -13.45 21.34
N ARG A 280 -12.20 -12.37 20.57
CA ARG A 280 -13.44 -12.23 19.78
C ARG A 280 -13.45 -13.10 18.52
N VAL A 281 -12.30 -13.30 17.88
CA VAL A 281 -12.13 -14.25 16.76
C VAL A 281 -12.24 -15.71 17.24
N TYR A 282 -11.82 -16.00 18.48
CA TYR A 282 -11.93 -17.27 19.20
C TYR A 282 -13.25 -17.43 19.97
N GLN A 283 -14.08 -16.38 20.11
CA GLN A 283 -15.43 -16.43 20.70
C GLN A 283 -16.50 -16.83 19.68
N ILE A 284 -16.16 -16.91 18.38
CA ILE A 284 -16.80 -17.90 17.52
C ILE A 284 -16.40 -19.24 18.13
N SER A 285 -17.33 -19.86 18.88
CA SER A 285 -17.10 -21.05 19.69
C SER A 285 -16.07 -21.95 19.02
N PRO A 286 -14.98 -22.34 19.69
CA PRO A 286 -14.10 -23.36 19.18
C PRO A 286 -14.94 -24.63 19.10
N ALA A 287 -15.57 -24.85 17.95
CA ALA A 287 -15.82 -26.19 17.49
C ALA A 287 -14.47 -26.86 17.61
N GLN A 288 -14.41 -27.88 18.46
CA GLN A 288 -13.28 -28.73 18.67
C GLN A 288 -12.73 -29.12 17.30
N ILE A 289 -11.73 -28.38 16.81
CA ILE A 289 -10.88 -28.85 15.73
C ILE A 289 -10.00 -29.86 16.43
N VAL A 290 -10.56 -31.06 16.59
CA VAL A 290 -9.75 -32.26 16.72
C VAL A 290 -8.93 -32.26 15.43
N TYR A 291 -7.67 -31.87 15.55
CA TYR A 291 -6.69 -32.21 14.53
C TYR A 291 -6.87 -33.70 14.28
N VAL A 292 -7.31 -34.07 13.07
CA VAL A 292 -7.15 -35.45 12.61
C VAL A 292 -5.67 -35.61 12.30
N CYS A 293 -4.92 -35.74 13.38
CA CYS A 293 -3.63 -36.38 13.53
C CYS A 293 -3.45 -36.55 15.05
N ASP A 294 -4.33 -37.35 15.65
CA ASP A 294 -4.15 -37.88 17.01
C ASP A 294 -3.14 -39.05 16.95
N ALA A 295 -1.99 -38.80 16.31
CA ALA A 295 -0.82 -39.63 16.40
C ALA A 295 -0.02 -39.07 17.56
N SER A 296 0.15 -39.87 18.62
CA SER A 296 0.99 -39.48 19.74
C SER A 296 2.41 -39.18 19.24
N GLU A 297 3.19 -38.39 19.97
CA GLU A 297 4.60 -38.13 19.63
C GLU A 297 5.40 -39.45 19.47
N THR A 298 4.96 -40.50 20.17
CA THR A 298 5.39 -41.90 20.03
C THR A 298 4.99 -42.53 18.70
N ASP A 299 3.77 -42.31 18.20
CA ASP A 299 3.32 -42.82 16.90
C ASP A 299 4.05 -42.12 15.74
N TRP A 300 4.36 -40.83 15.92
CA TRP A 300 5.13 -40.06 14.94
C TRP A 300 6.60 -40.48 14.90
N LYS A 301 7.20 -40.79 16.07
CA LYS A 301 8.54 -41.38 16.15
C LYS A 301 8.58 -42.79 15.55
N ASN A 302 7.59 -43.63 15.82
CA ASN A 302 7.49 -44.98 15.25
C ASN A 302 7.35 -44.94 13.73
N TYR A 303 6.53 -44.03 13.19
CA TYR A 303 6.41 -43.83 11.75
C TYR A 303 7.72 -43.36 11.11
N LEU A 304 8.41 -42.39 11.73
CA LEU A 304 9.70 -41.90 11.25
C LEU A 304 10.84 -42.94 11.36
N GLU A 305 10.80 -43.84 12.37
CA GLU A 305 11.75 -44.96 12.47
C GLU A 305 11.45 -46.08 11.46
N GLN A 306 10.18 -46.35 11.18
CA GLN A 306 9.77 -47.31 10.15
C GLN A 306 10.15 -46.81 8.74
N ASP A 307 10.05 -45.51 8.50
CA ASP A 307 10.44 -44.84 7.25
C ASP A 307 11.98 -44.73 7.11
N LYS A 308 12.72 -44.57 8.21
CA LYS A 308 14.20 -44.61 8.22
C LYS A 308 14.76 -45.97 7.83
N ASN A 309 14.08 -47.05 8.20
CA ASN A 309 14.48 -48.42 7.86
C ASN A 309 14.14 -48.80 6.41
N GLN A 310 13.24 -48.06 5.72
CA GLN A 310 12.98 -48.22 4.29
C GLN A 310 13.88 -47.34 3.40
N ILE A 311 14.58 -46.35 3.96
CA ILE A 311 15.52 -45.49 3.22
C ILE A 311 16.87 -46.20 2.92
N MET A 312 17.15 -47.35 3.55
CA MET A 312 18.38 -48.12 3.32
C MET A 312 18.29 -49.17 2.18
N GLU A 313 17.13 -49.38 1.59
CA GLU A 313 17.02 -50.11 0.31
C GLU A 313 16.52 -49.16 -0.76
N GLY A 314 17.40 -48.83 -1.69
CA GLY A 314 17.19 -47.79 -2.67
C GLY A 314 15.99 -48.04 -3.58
N VAL A 315 15.44 -46.93 -4.08
CA VAL A 315 15.16 -46.63 -5.50
C VAL A 315 14.11 -45.52 -5.57
N ASP A 316 14.47 -44.51 -6.36
CA ASP A 316 13.67 -43.49 -7.02
C ASP A 316 12.12 -43.66 -6.91
N GLY A 317 11.47 -42.83 -6.07
CA GLY A 317 10.06 -43.01 -5.72
C GLY A 317 9.22 -41.74 -5.84
N LYS A 318 8.47 -41.60 -6.94
CA LYS A 318 7.22 -40.82 -6.98
C LYS A 318 6.33 -41.34 -5.84
N ARG A 319 6.22 -40.57 -4.76
CA ARG A 319 5.49 -40.97 -3.55
C ARG A 319 4.03 -41.28 -3.88
N ASN A 320 3.64 -42.53 -3.65
CA ASN A 320 2.31 -43.05 -3.92
C ASN A 320 1.40 -42.71 -2.71
N MET A 321 0.66 -41.60 -2.77
CA MET A 321 -0.30 -41.16 -1.72
C MET A 321 -1.65 -41.89 -1.81
N THR A 322 -1.73 -42.96 -2.61
CA THR A 322 -2.97 -43.69 -2.94
C THR A 322 -3.63 -44.40 -1.75
N SER A 323 -2.99 -44.45 -0.59
CA SER A 323 -3.54 -45.02 0.65
C SER A 323 -4.19 -44.01 1.59
N ALA A 324 -4.05 -42.69 1.36
CA ALA A 324 -4.64 -41.68 2.24
C ALA A 324 -6.16 -41.56 1.99
N GLN A 325 -6.96 -41.94 3.00
CA GLN A 325 -8.42 -41.82 3.00
C GLN A 325 -8.86 -40.77 4.00
N TYR A 326 -9.75 -39.86 3.60
CA TYR A 326 -10.35 -38.87 4.49
C TYR A 326 -11.73 -39.35 4.95
N LYS A 327 -11.96 -39.27 6.28
CA LYS A 327 -13.25 -39.51 6.91
C LYS A 327 -13.68 -38.24 7.63
N LEU A 328 -14.93 -37.82 7.40
CA LEU A 328 -15.57 -36.78 8.20
C LEU A 328 -16.29 -37.46 9.36
N TYR A 329 -15.91 -37.13 10.59
CA TYR A 329 -16.57 -37.62 11.79
C TYR A 329 -17.63 -36.61 12.27
N LYS A 330 -18.65 -37.15 12.95
CA LYS A 330 -19.75 -36.41 13.57
C LYS A 330 -19.19 -35.42 14.61
N ILE A 331 -19.38 -34.11 14.39
CA ILE A 331 -19.04 -33.09 15.38
C ILE A 331 -20.29 -32.82 16.22
N GLU A 332 -20.28 -33.23 17.50
CA GLU A 332 -21.37 -32.97 18.44
C GLU A 332 -21.23 -31.58 19.06
N GLN A 333 -21.51 -30.53 18.29
CA GLN A 333 -21.81 -29.22 18.88
C GLN A 333 -22.92 -28.53 18.09
N GLN A 334 -23.86 -27.92 18.82
CA GLN A 334 -24.98 -27.11 18.31
C GLN A 334 -26.04 -27.83 17.45
N GLY A 335 -26.24 -29.14 17.60
CA GLY A 335 -27.39 -29.83 17.01
C GLY A 335 -27.39 -29.98 15.48
N LEU A 336 -26.35 -29.50 14.80
CA LEU A 336 -26.16 -29.67 13.36
C LEU A 336 -25.61 -31.08 13.08
N ARG A 337 -26.49 -31.97 12.62
CA ARG A 337 -26.12 -33.31 12.15
C ARG A 337 -25.61 -33.20 10.71
N LEU A 338 -24.29 -33.16 10.53
CA LEU A 338 -23.71 -33.36 9.20
C LEU A 338 -24.00 -34.79 8.72
N PRO A 339 -24.39 -34.99 7.45
CA PRO A 339 -24.58 -36.32 6.91
C PRO A 339 -23.24 -37.07 6.88
N GLU A 340 -23.23 -38.30 7.38
CA GLU A 340 -22.07 -39.17 7.32
C GLU A 340 -21.67 -39.41 5.85
N GLN A 341 -20.43 -39.06 5.51
CA GLN A 341 -19.93 -39.21 4.15
C GLN A 341 -19.07 -40.45 4.03
N LYS A 342 -19.21 -41.16 2.90
CA LYS A 342 -18.35 -42.29 2.59
C LYS A 342 -16.90 -41.81 2.41
N PRO A 343 -15.90 -42.54 2.93
CA PRO A 343 -14.50 -42.14 2.81
C PRO A 343 -14.11 -41.99 1.33
N ILE A 344 -13.40 -40.92 0.99
CA ILE A 344 -12.91 -40.68 -0.38
C ILE A 344 -11.38 -40.83 -0.39
N PRO A 345 -10.82 -41.69 -1.25
CA PRO A 345 -9.37 -41.83 -1.41
C PRO A 345 -8.78 -40.62 -2.14
N VAL A 346 -7.68 -40.07 -1.62
CA VAL A 346 -6.99 -38.92 -2.22
C VAL A 346 -5.84 -39.42 -3.11
N GLY A 347 -6.18 -39.77 -4.35
CA GLY A 347 -5.25 -40.41 -5.29
C GLY A 347 -4.52 -39.46 -6.25
N PHE A 348 -5.01 -38.24 -6.48
CA PHE A 348 -4.51 -37.34 -7.53
C PHE A 348 -4.69 -35.85 -7.19
N PRO A 349 -3.92 -34.95 -7.84
CA PRO A 349 -4.28 -33.54 -7.89
C PRO A 349 -5.69 -33.44 -8.47
N GLN A 350 -6.61 -32.75 -7.78
CA GLN A 350 -8.05 -32.61 -8.09
C GLN A 350 -9.04 -33.56 -7.38
N THR A 351 -8.66 -34.17 -6.25
CA THR A 351 -9.67 -34.74 -5.33
C THR A 351 -10.42 -33.61 -4.61
N TYR A 352 -11.62 -33.27 -5.10
CA TYR A 352 -12.47 -32.24 -4.52
C TYR A 352 -13.56 -32.83 -3.64
N LEU A 353 -13.74 -32.24 -2.47
CA LEU A 353 -14.90 -32.48 -1.62
C LEU A 353 -15.85 -31.28 -1.74
N LYS A 354 -17.12 -31.54 -2.07
CA LYS A 354 -18.15 -30.52 -2.18
C LYS A 354 -18.96 -30.47 -0.89
N PHE A 355 -19.03 -29.28 -0.30
CA PHE A 355 -19.82 -29.00 0.89
C PHE A 355 -20.96 -28.07 0.53
N ASP A 356 -22.15 -28.34 1.06
CA ASP A 356 -23.19 -27.32 1.08
C ASP A 356 -22.76 -26.22 2.05
N SER A 357 -22.64 -25.02 1.50
CA SER A 357 -22.05 -23.89 2.21
C SER A 357 -22.91 -23.40 3.37
N ARG A 358 -24.21 -23.72 3.37
CA ARG A 358 -25.12 -23.38 4.48
C ARG A 358 -24.70 -24.14 5.74
N TRP A 359 -24.35 -25.41 5.60
CA TRP A 359 -23.91 -26.25 6.72
C TRP A 359 -22.58 -25.78 7.31
N LEU A 360 -21.64 -25.35 6.47
CA LEU A 360 -20.35 -24.80 6.92
C LEU A 360 -20.51 -23.49 7.70
N LEU A 361 -21.54 -22.71 7.37
CA LEU A 361 -21.85 -21.44 8.02
C LEU A 361 -22.83 -21.61 9.20
N GLY A 362 -23.23 -22.84 9.55
CA GLY A 362 -24.21 -23.12 10.60
C GLY A 362 -25.62 -22.62 10.28
N LEU A 363 -25.92 -22.36 9.00
CA LEU A 363 -27.21 -21.89 8.52
C LEU A 363 -28.16 -23.06 8.28
N GLN A 364 -29.47 -22.80 8.40
CA GLN A 364 -30.47 -23.78 8.00
C GLN A 364 -30.52 -23.90 6.47
N LEU A 365 -30.98 -25.05 5.97
CA LEU A 365 -31.01 -25.34 4.52
C LEU A 365 -31.85 -24.31 3.73
N ALA A 366 -32.83 -23.67 4.38
CA ALA A 366 -33.70 -22.66 3.79
C ALA A 366 -33.11 -21.24 3.82
N ASP A 367 -32.03 -21.01 4.55
CA ASP A 367 -31.44 -19.68 4.71
C ASP A 367 -30.71 -19.24 3.43
N LYS A 368 -30.78 -17.94 3.14
CA LYS A 368 -30.04 -17.33 2.04
C LYS A 368 -28.56 -17.25 2.40
N LEU A 369 -27.72 -17.73 1.51
CA LEU A 369 -26.28 -17.57 1.63
C LEU A 369 -25.89 -16.10 1.51
N PRO A 370 -24.82 -15.67 2.22
CA PRO A 370 -24.22 -14.35 2.03
C PRO A 370 -23.90 -14.12 0.54
N TYR A 371 -24.16 -12.90 0.06
CA TYR A 371 -23.96 -12.58 -1.36
C TYR A 371 -22.51 -12.83 -1.78
N GLY A 372 -22.32 -13.68 -2.79
CA GLY A 372 -21.00 -14.06 -3.30
C GLY A 372 -20.35 -15.28 -2.63
N PHE A 373 -20.98 -15.88 -1.61
CA PHE A 373 -20.47 -17.13 -1.04
C PHE A 373 -20.78 -18.31 -1.98
N PRO A 374 -19.79 -19.12 -2.39
CA PRO A 374 -19.99 -20.20 -3.35
C PRO A 374 -20.86 -21.30 -2.74
N ASP A 375 -21.74 -21.92 -3.52
CA ASP A 375 -22.56 -23.05 -3.09
C ASP A 375 -22.76 -24.06 -4.24
N PRO A 376 -22.26 -25.30 -4.13
CA PRO A 376 -21.47 -25.84 -3.01
C PRO A 376 -20.01 -25.33 -2.99
N LEU A 377 -19.40 -25.25 -1.80
CA LEU A 377 -17.97 -24.98 -1.64
C LEU A 377 -17.16 -26.25 -2.00
N ALA A 378 -16.28 -26.16 -2.98
CA ALA A 378 -15.38 -27.25 -3.36
C ALA A 378 -13.99 -27.06 -2.74
N VAL A 379 -13.57 -28.01 -1.91
CA VAL A 379 -12.24 -28.00 -1.27
C VAL A 379 -11.35 -29.05 -1.92
N ASN A 380 -10.15 -28.64 -2.37
CA ASN A 380 -9.16 -29.54 -2.93
C ASN A 380 -8.34 -30.20 -1.81
N LEU A 381 -8.64 -31.46 -1.50
CA LEU A 381 -7.97 -32.19 -0.41
C LEU A 381 -6.48 -32.43 -0.69
N TYR A 382 -6.10 -32.53 -1.97
CA TYR A 382 -4.69 -32.70 -2.35
C TYR A 382 -3.86 -31.44 -2.06
N ALA A 383 -4.44 -30.25 -2.25
CA ALA A 383 -3.73 -29.00 -1.98
C ALA A 383 -3.47 -28.77 -0.48
N VAL A 384 -4.39 -29.21 0.38
CA VAL A 384 -4.22 -29.16 1.85
C VAL A 384 -3.03 -30.03 2.27
N LEU A 385 -2.91 -31.24 1.70
CA LEU A 385 -1.78 -32.14 1.94
C LEU A 385 -0.46 -31.59 1.42
N ASP A 386 -0.43 -31.00 0.21
CA ASP A 386 0.79 -30.40 -0.34
C ASP A 386 1.28 -29.22 0.52
N ASN A 387 0.36 -28.42 1.05
CA ASN A 387 0.70 -27.33 1.97
C ASN A 387 1.20 -27.83 3.32
N ALA A 388 0.59 -28.88 3.89
CA ALA A 388 1.04 -29.45 5.18
C ALA A 388 2.43 -30.13 5.10
N ARG A 389 2.92 -30.42 3.90
CA ARG A 389 4.23 -31.02 3.64
C ARG A 389 5.36 -29.99 3.50
N ARG A 390 5.03 -28.71 3.32
CA ARG A 390 5.99 -27.59 3.28
C ARG A 390 6.14 -27.01 4.68
#